data_AF-A0AAW8YKJ9-F1
#
_entry.id   AF-A0AAW8YKJ9-F1
#
_cell.length_a   1.000
_cell.length_b   1.000
_cell.length_c   1.000
_cell.angle_alpha   90.00
_cell.angle_beta   90.00
_cell.angle_gamma   90.00
#
_symmetry.space_group_name_H-M   'P 1'
#
loop_
_entity.id
_entity.type
_entity.pdbx_description
1 polymer ?
#
loop_
_entity_poly.entity_id
_entity_poly.type
_entity_poly.pdbx_seq_one_letter_code
_entity_poly.pdbx_strand_id
1 'polypeptide(L)'
;QSQEAIDKRNEKLTHYLTEELQVLNEEMIRKDIPTSSSVNDIQVWQVSQVNENTFEVLFSVEQVITEDKDKETISSSFHVVVHIDESDNMVIIKNPTMSKKPQKSDYQPKQLESDHTVDTETMDEIISFLETFFQLYPTATEKELTYYVSNHVLPMINKEYVFEELVNPIFTRKDNQVIVNVAVKYLDQETKATQISQFELILEKQDNWKIVK
;
A
#
# COMPACT_ATOMS: atom_id res chain seq x y z
N GLN A 1 30.56 23.44 -7.04
CA GLN A 1 29.43 23.41 -8.02
C GLN A 1 29.65 24.42 -9.15
N SER A 2 29.22 24.17 -10.39
CA SER A 2 29.29 25.18 -11.47
C SER A 2 28.17 26.24 -11.30
N GLN A 3 28.39 27.48 -11.75
CA GLN A 3 27.34 28.51 -11.70
C GLN A 3 26.11 28.08 -12.51
N GLU A 4 26.33 27.52 -13.70
CA GLU A 4 25.27 27.03 -14.58
C GLU A 4 24.37 25.99 -13.91
N ALA A 5 24.93 25.09 -13.10
CA ALA A 5 24.15 24.10 -12.37
C ALA A 5 23.29 24.73 -11.27
N ILE A 6 23.79 25.77 -10.60
CA ILE A 6 23.06 26.53 -9.57
C ILE A 6 21.91 27.31 -10.22
N ASP A 7 22.19 28.00 -11.33
CA ASP A 7 21.17 28.79 -12.05
C ASP A 7 20.04 27.90 -12.57
N LYS A 8 20.40 26.76 -13.20
CA LYS A 8 19.42 25.77 -13.67
C LYS A 8 18.59 25.18 -12.54
N ARG A 9 19.19 25.00 -11.36
CA ARG A 9 18.46 24.54 -10.17
C ARG A 9 17.44 25.60 -9.72
N ASN A 10 17.86 26.85 -9.62
CA ASN A 10 17.01 27.96 -9.19
C ASN A 10 15.86 28.18 -10.18
N GLU A 11 16.13 28.12 -11.49
CA GLU A 11 15.11 28.17 -12.54
C GLU A 11 14.07 27.06 -12.37
N LYS A 12 14.49 25.81 -12.13
CA LYS A 12 13.56 24.69 -11.91
C LYS A 12 12.70 24.86 -10.65
N LEU A 13 13.24 25.45 -9.59
CA LEU A 13 12.47 25.67 -8.36
C LEU A 13 11.31 26.67 -8.55
N THR A 14 11.41 27.59 -9.52
CA THR A 14 10.35 28.58 -9.78
C THR A 14 9.01 27.94 -10.14
N HIS A 15 9.02 26.71 -10.64
CA HIS A 15 7.82 25.97 -11.05
C HIS A 15 7.05 25.40 -9.84
N TYR A 16 7.64 25.41 -8.65
CA TYR A 16 7.08 24.77 -7.46
C TYR A 16 6.97 25.71 -6.26
N LEU A 17 7.84 26.71 -6.15
CA LEU A 17 7.93 27.60 -4.99
C LEU A 17 7.20 28.92 -5.25
N THR A 18 6.58 29.49 -4.20
CA THR A 18 6.16 30.91 -4.21
C THR A 18 7.36 31.84 -4.43
N GLU A 19 7.11 33.05 -4.93
CA GLU A 19 8.18 34.06 -5.14
C GLU A 19 9.00 34.33 -3.86
N GLU A 20 8.33 34.41 -2.71
CA GLU A 20 9.00 34.58 -1.41
C GLU A 20 9.95 33.42 -1.09
N LEU A 21 9.53 32.17 -1.34
CA LEU A 21 10.39 31.01 -1.15
C LEU A 21 11.51 30.94 -2.19
N GLN A 22 11.30 31.41 -3.42
CA GLN A 22 12.37 31.48 -4.42
C GLN A 22 13.51 32.38 -3.92
N VAL A 23 13.18 33.58 -3.43
CA VAL A 23 14.15 34.52 -2.84
C VAL A 23 14.83 33.90 -1.61
N LEU A 24 14.07 33.27 -0.72
CA LEU A 24 14.60 32.65 0.50
C LEU A 24 15.61 31.51 0.21
N ASN A 25 15.48 30.83 -0.93
CA ASN A 25 16.32 29.67 -1.28
C ASN A 25 17.44 30.00 -2.28
N GLU A 26 17.58 31.25 -2.74
CA GLU A 26 18.51 31.63 -3.80
C GLU A 26 19.97 31.27 -3.46
N GLU A 27 20.38 31.49 -2.21
CA GLU A 27 21.74 31.26 -1.72
C GLU A 27 21.91 29.91 -0.99
N MET A 28 20.94 29.00 -1.08
CA MET A 28 20.98 27.72 -0.34
C MET A 28 22.15 26.83 -0.78
N ILE A 29 22.57 26.90 -2.05
CA ILE A 29 23.70 26.16 -2.61
C ILE A 29 24.73 27.14 -3.16
N ARG A 30 25.97 27.01 -2.69
CA ARG A 30 27.09 27.88 -3.07
C ARG A 30 28.17 27.14 -3.86
N LYS A 31 29.00 27.90 -4.58
CA LYS A 31 30.09 27.35 -5.41
C LYS A 31 31.15 26.60 -4.59
N ASP A 32 31.41 27.06 -3.36
CA ASP A 32 32.40 26.54 -2.42
C ASP A 32 31.98 25.23 -1.75
N ILE A 33 30.75 24.75 -1.94
CA ILE A 33 30.30 23.46 -1.41
C ILE A 33 31.09 22.33 -2.10
N PRO A 34 31.85 21.52 -1.35
CA PRO A 34 32.71 20.47 -1.91
C PRO A 34 31.92 19.23 -2.33
N THR A 35 30.68 19.11 -1.87
CA THR A 35 29.81 17.96 -2.13
C THR A 35 28.91 18.17 -3.34
N SER A 36 28.48 17.07 -3.92
CA SER A 36 27.37 16.98 -4.88
C SER A 36 26.37 15.93 -4.40
N SER A 37 25.12 16.04 -4.83
CA SER A 37 24.09 15.06 -4.51
C SER A 37 23.38 14.55 -5.76
N SER A 38 22.99 13.28 -5.74
CA SER A 38 22.06 12.69 -6.71
C SER A 38 20.96 11.96 -5.96
N VAL A 39 19.70 12.24 -6.29
CA VAL A 39 18.55 11.56 -5.69
C VAL A 39 18.42 10.16 -6.27
N ASN A 40 18.32 9.16 -5.39
CA ASN A 40 18.03 7.77 -5.76
C ASN A 40 16.54 7.48 -5.72
N ASP A 41 15.88 7.89 -4.63
CA ASP A 41 14.50 7.52 -4.36
C ASP A 41 13.80 8.61 -3.53
N ILE A 42 12.48 8.71 -3.72
CA ILE A 42 11.60 9.60 -2.96
C ILE A 42 10.37 8.80 -2.52
N GLN A 43 10.13 8.75 -1.21
CA GLN A 43 8.97 8.08 -0.63
C GLN A 43 8.10 9.10 0.10
N VAL A 44 6.83 9.23 -0.30
CA VAL A 44 5.81 9.93 0.47
C VAL A 44 5.24 8.98 1.51
N TRP A 45 5.25 9.39 2.78
CA TRP A 45 4.77 8.60 3.90
C TRP A 45 3.36 8.97 4.32
N GLN A 46 3.05 10.26 4.28
CA GLN A 46 1.78 10.78 4.79
C GLN A 46 1.45 12.10 4.10
N VAL A 47 0.17 12.30 3.80
CA VAL A 47 -0.41 13.58 3.40
C VAL A 47 -1.52 13.89 4.40
N SER A 48 -1.42 15.05 5.04
CA SER A 48 -2.36 15.51 6.06
C SER A 48 -2.94 16.86 5.65
N GLN A 49 -4.27 16.96 5.60
CA GLN A 49 -4.92 18.25 5.42
C GLN A 49 -4.75 19.10 6.69
N VAL A 50 -4.21 20.30 6.54
CA VAL A 50 -4.00 21.27 7.63
C VAL A 50 -5.13 22.31 7.63
N ASN A 51 -5.58 22.70 6.45
CA ASN A 51 -6.65 23.66 6.20
C ASN A 51 -7.41 23.23 4.92
N GLU A 52 -8.51 23.91 4.58
CA GLU A 52 -9.34 23.59 3.40
C GLU A 52 -8.50 23.30 2.14
N ASN A 53 -7.54 24.17 1.83
CA ASN A 53 -6.71 24.10 0.63
C ASN A 53 -5.21 23.91 0.91
N THR A 54 -4.86 23.38 2.09
CA THR A 54 -3.46 23.29 2.51
C THR A 54 -3.15 21.94 3.10
N PHE A 55 -2.08 21.32 2.61
CA PHE A 55 -1.68 19.97 2.97
C PHE A 55 -0.22 19.95 3.42
N GLU A 56 0.04 19.23 4.51
CA GLU A 56 1.39 18.89 4.93
C GLU A 56 1.74 17.50 4.41
N VAL A 57 2.89 17.37 3.76
CA VAL A 57 3.39 16.14 3.19
C VAL A 57 4.66 15.72 3.93
N LEU A 58 4.63 14.53 4.55
CA LEU A 58 5.82 13.87 5.08
C LEU A 58 6.42 12.99 3.99
N PHE A 59 7.67 13.26 3.62
CA PHE A 59 8.38 12.47 2.62
C PHE A 59 9.83 12.23 3.04
N SER A 60 10.46 11.20 2.48
CA SER A 60 11.90 10.96 2.61
C SER A 60 12.59 10.95 1.26
N VAL A 61 13.80 11.48 1.23
CA VAL A 61 14.70 11.47 0.08
C VAL A 61 15.87 10.58 0.42
N GLU A 62 16.11 9.56 -0.40
CA GLU A 62 17.39 8.86 -0.44
C GLU A 62 18.26 9.51 -1.51
N GLN A 63 19.48 9.88 -1.14
CA GLN A 63 20.43 10.50 -2.05
C GLN A 63 21.84 10.01 -1.81
N VAL A 64 22.63 9.98 -2.87
CA VAL A 64 24.07 9.76 -2.80
C VAL A 64 24.75 11.12 -2.72
N ILE A 65 25.45 11.37 -1.62
CA ILE A 65 26.35 12.50 -1.46
C ILE A 65 27.74 12.06 -1.93
N THR A 66 28.35 12.85 -2.80
CA THR A 66 29.73 12.63 -3.27
C THR A 66 30.59 13.81 -2.85
N GLU A 67 31.69 13.53 -2.14
CA GLU A 67 32.77 14.48 -1.83
C GLU A 67 34.07 13.89 -2.40
N ASP A 68 34.70 14.59 -3.35
CA ASP A 68 35.82 14.06 -4.14
C ASP A 68 35.52 12.69 -4.79
N LYS A 69 36.09 11.61 -4.24
CA LYS A 69 35.89 10.22 -4.68
C LYS A 69 34.99 9.42 -3.75
N ASP A 70 34.75 9.93 -2.55
CA ASP A 70 33.98 9.26 -1.53
C ASP A 70 32.49 9.46 -1.79
N LYS A 71 31.73 8.39 -1.57
CA LYS A 71 30.29 8.37 -1.79
C LYS A 71 29.60 7.80 -0.56
N GLU A 72 28.59 8.51 -0.10
CA GLU A 72 27.75 8.09 1.01
C GLU A 72 26.28 8.16 0.59
N THR A 73 25.54 7.08 0.82
CA THR A 73 24.08 7.10 0.66
C THR A 73 23.46 7.53 1.98
N ILE A 74 22.72 8.63 1.96
CA ILE A 74 21.98 9.13 3.12
C ILE A 74 20.47 9.15 2.83
N SER A 75 19.68 8.94 3.88
CA SER A 75 18.23 9.12 3.84
C SER A 75 17.82 10.16 4.86
N SER A 76 17.09 11.18 4.41
CA SER A 76 16.54 12.26 5.25
C SER A 76 15.05 12.39 5.02
N SER A 77 14.31 12.76 6.07
CA SER A 77 12.85 12.93 6.00
C SER A 77 12.48 14.37 6.30
N PHE A 78 11.41 14.85 5.66
CA PHE A 78 10.99 16.24 5.74
C PHE A 78 9.46 16.37 5.72
N HIS A 79 8.96 17.42 6.36
CA HIS A 79 7.62 17.94 6.11
C HIS A 79 7.70 19.14 5.16
N VAL A 80 6.86 19.16 4.12
CA VAL A 80 6.65 20.32 3.24
C VAL A 80 5.18 20.70 3.26
N VAL A 81 4.85 21.99 3.11
CA VAL A 81 3.45 22.43 3.04
C VAL A 81 3.13 22.91 1.63
N VAL A 82 2.05 22.38 1.09
CA VAL A 82 1.56 22.63 -0.26
C VAL A 82 0.17 23.24 -0.20
N HIS A 83 -0.06 24.28 -0.99
CA HIS A 83 -1.39 24.83 -1.25
C HIS A 83 -1.94 24.29 -2.57
N ILE A 84 -3.25 24.05 -2.63
CA ILE A 84 -3.97 23.61 -3.84
C ILE A 84 -5.06 24.64 -4.15
N ASP A 85 -5.09 25.16 -5.38
CA ASP A 85 -6.12 26.12 -5.81
C ASP A 85 -7.39 25.44 -6.33
N GLU A 86 -8.41 26.23 -6.70
CA GLU A 86 -9.71 25.73 -7.20
C GLU A 86 -9.61 24.97 -8.54
N SER A 87 -8.45 25.02 -9.21
CA SER A 87 -8.17 24.31 -10.47
C SER A 87 -7.19 23.15 -10.27
N ASP A 88 -7.00 22.70 -9.03
CA ASP A 88 -6.07 21.63 -8.63
C ASP A 88 -4.58 21.94 -8.92
N ASN A 89 -4.21 23.20 -9.14
CA ASN A 89 -2.79 23.58 -9.25
C ASN A 89 -2.15 23.63 -7.88
N MET A 90 -0.87 23.26 -7.81
CA MET A 90 -0.13 23.12 -6.55
C MET A 90 1.03 24.11 -6.46
N VAL A 91 1.24 24.66 -5.27
CA VAL A 91 2.42 25.46 -4.94
C VAL A 91 2.93 25.14 -3.54
N ILE A 92 4.25 25.03 -3.38
CA ILE A 92 4.88 24.88 -2.07
C ILE A 92 4.87 26.25 -1.39
N ILE A 93 4.24 26.33 -0.23
CA ILE A 93 4.10 27.56 0.57
C ILE A 93 4.97 27.56 1.83
N LYS A 94 5.65 26.45 2.14
CA LYS A 94 6.63 26.35 3.23
C LYS A 94 7.76 25.40 2.85
N ASN A 95 9.01 25.81 3.06
CA ASN A 95 10.19 24.99 2.81
C ASN A 95 10.16 23.65 3.58
N PRO A 96 10.78 22.59 3.02
CA PRO A 96 10.97 21.33 3.71
C PRO A 96 11.64 21.51 5.08
N THR A 97 11.02 20.99 6.13
CA THR A 97 11.54 21.00 7.51
C THR A 97 11.91 19.58 7.92
N MET A 98 13.13 19.37 8.41
CA MET A 98 13.63 18.04 8.80
C MET A 98 12.69 17.34 9.79
N SER A 99 12.46 16.05 9.58
CA SER A 99 11.60 15.19 10.39
C SER A 99 12.23 13.81 10.57
N LYS A 100 11.57 12.97 11.37
CA LYS A 100 11.95 11.56 11.54
C LYS A 100 11.26 10.70 10.48
N LYS A 101 12.00 9.73 9.94
CA LYS A 101 11.44 8.69 9.08
C LYS A 101 10.49 7.81 9.90
N PRO A 102 9.25 7.55 9.44
CA PRO A 102 8.39 6.55 10.07
C PRO A 102 9.08 5.20 10.16
N GLN A 103 8.80 4.46 11.23
CA GLN A 103 9.38 3.15 11.49
C GLN A 103 8.29 2.09 11.57
N LYS A 104 8.67 0.85 11.27
CA LYS A 104 7.79 -0.30 11.42
C LYS A 104 7.31 -0.39 12.87
N SER A 105 5.98 -0.46 13.04
CA SER A 105 5.37 -0.70 14.36
C SER A 105 5.68 -2.12 14.84
N ASP A 106 5.82 -2.28 16.16
CA ASP A 106 5.91 -3.56 16.86
C ASP A 106 4.55 -4.21 17.11
N TYR A 107 3.45 -3.60 16.66
CA TYR A 107 2.10 -4.12 16.81
C TYR A 107 1.99 -5.55 16.27
N GLN A 108 1.43 -6.43 17.10
CA GLN A 108 1.03 -7.78 16.74
C GLN A 108 -0.47 -7.91 16.95
N PRO A 109 -1.26 -8.30 15.93
CA PRO A 109 -2.68 -8.58 16.13
C PRO A 109 -2.83 -9.80 17.06
N LYS A 110 -3.96 -9.85 17.78
CA LYS A 110 -4.30 -11.05 18.57
C LYS A 110 -4.48 -12.23 17.61
N GLN A 111 -3.97 -13.39 18.00
CA GLN A 111 -4.25 -14.62 17.25
C GLN A 111 -5.74 -14.94 17.34
N LEU A 112 -6.33 -15.27 16.20
CA LEU A 112 -7.67 -15.82 16.14
C LEU A 112 -7.59 -17.28 16.59
N GLU A 113 -8.57 -17.70 17.39
CA GLU A 113 -8.72 -19.05 17.87
C GLU A 113 -10.12 -19.55 17.50
N SER A 114 -10.26 -20.87 17.30
CA SER A 114 -11.59 -21.45 17.15
C SER A 114 -12.33 -21.37 18.49
N ASP A 115 -13.59 -20.99 18.44
CA ASP A 115 -14.49 -21.00 19.60
C ASP A 115 -15.25 -22.33 19.75
N HIS A 116 -14.93 -23.33 18.91
CA HIS A 116 -15.56 -24.65 18.86
C HIS A 116 -17.10 -24.62 18.69
N THR A 117 -17.64 -23.54 18.12
CA THR A 117 -19.09 -23.39 17.89
C THR A 117 -19.61 -24.08 16.63
N VAL A 118 -18.70 -24.51 15.74
CA VAL A 118 -19.00 -25.23 14.50
C VAL A 118 -18.57 -26.68 14.67
N ASP A 119 -19.45 -27.63 14.41
CA ASP A 119 -19.16 -29.06 14.45
C ASP A 119 -18.29 -29.51 13.26
N THR A 120 -17.58 -30.63 13.43
CA THR A 120 -16.64 -31.16 12.43
C THR A 120 -17.31 -31.48 11.08
N GLU A 121 -18.54 -32.00 11.09
CA GLU A 121 -19.27 -32.31 9.85
C GLU A 121 -19.51 -31.05 9.03
N THR A 122 -19.97 -29.97 9.68
CA THR A 122 -20.11 -28.67 9.02
C THR A 122 -18.77 -28.10 8.55
N MET A 123 -17.70 -28.25 9.34
CA MET A 123 -16.36 -27.80 8.93
C MET A 123 -15.91 -28.51 7.64
N ASP A 124 -16.07 -29.83 7.56
CA ASP A 124 -15.65 -30.64 6.41
C ASP A 124 -16.45 -30.28 5.14
N GLU A 125 -17.76 -30.03 5.27
CA GLU A 125 -18.60 -29.54 4.17
C GLU A 125 -18.12 -28.18 3.65
N ILE A 126 -17.82 -27.25 4.56
CA ILE A 126 -17.36 -25.91 4.21
C ILE A 126 -15.98 -25.97 3.56
N ILE A 127 -15.05 -26.78 4.08
CA ILE A 127 -13.72 -26.97 3.49
C ILE A 127 -13.87 -27.46 2.05
N SER A 128 -14.68 -28.49 1.83
CA SER A 128 -14.93 -29.05 0.48
C SER A 128 -15.52 -28.01 -0.48
N PHE A 129 -16.46 -27.20 0.02
CA PHE A 129 -17.03 -26.08 -0.72
C PHE A 129 -15.96 -25.03 -1.09
N LEU A 130 -15.14 -24.61 -0.13
CA LEU A 130 -14.11 -23.60 -0.32
C LEU A 130 -12.99 -24.08 -1.25
N GLU A 131 -12.55 -25.33 -1.15
CA GLU A 131 -11.56 -25.90 -2.07
C GLU A 131 -12.06 -25.87 -3.52
N THR A 132 -13.31 -26.30 -3.73
CA THR A 132 -13.96 -26.26 -5.05
C THR A 132 -14.07 -24.82 -5.56
N PHE A 133 -14.54 -23.91 -4.71
CA PHE A 133 -14.67 -22.50 -5.06
C PHE A 133 -13.32 -21.88 -5.41
N PHE A 134 -12.29 -22.05 -4.56
CA PHE A 134 -10.99 -21.42 -4.76
C PHE A 134 -10.18 -22.03 -5.90
N GLN A 135 -10.47 -23.27 -6.31
CA GLN A 135 -9.96 -23.83 -7.56
C GLN A 135 -10.53 -23.12 -8.81
N LEU A 136 -11.81 -22.74 -8.77
CA LEU A 136 -12.50 -22.04 -9.86
C LEU A 136 -12.21 -20.53 -9.86
N TYR A 137 -12.19 -19.92 -8.68
CA TYR A 137 -12.25 -18.47 -8.45
C TYR A 137 -11.28 -17.62 -9.29
N PRO A 138 -9.98 -17.98 -9.45
CA PRO A 138 -9.04 -17.15 -10.19
C PRO A 138 -9.45 -16.88 -11.65
N THR A 139 -10.17 -17.82 -12.25
CA THR A 139 -10.59 -17.79 -13.67
C THR A 139 -12.10 -17.68 -13.86
N ALA A 140 -12.85 -17.63 -12.76
CA ALA A 140 -14.30 -17.60 -12.78
C ALA A 140 -14.85 -16.33 -13.44
N THR A 141 -15.80 -16.52 -14.34
CA THR A 141 -16.62 -15.42 -14.88
C THR A 141 -17.64 -14.96 -13.84
N GLU A 142 -18.16 -13.73 -13.99
CA GLU A 142 -19.22 -13.19 -13.14
C GLU A 142 -20.42 -14.14 -13.02
N LYS A 143 -20.81 -14.78 -14.13
CA LYS A 143 -21.89 -15.77 -14.15
C LYS A 143 -21.57 -16.98 -13.28
N GLU A 144 -20.36 -17.51 -13.37
CA GLU A 144 -19.92 -18.65 -12.55
C GLU A 144 -19.85 -18.27 -11.06
N LEU A 145 -19.44 -17.03 -10.74
CA LEU A 145 -19.38 -16.55 -9.37
C LEU A 145 -20.75 -16.50 -8.70
N THR A 146 -21.83 -16.16 -9.40
CA THR A 146 -23.18 -16.07 -8.79
C THR A 146 -23.68 -17.37 -8.14
N TYR A 147 -23.11 -18.52 -8.53
CA TYR A 147 -23.42 -19.81 -7.91
C TYR A 147 -22.81 -19.96 -6.52
N TYR A 148 -21.64 -19.35 -6.27
CA TYR A 148 -20.87 -19.50 -5.03
C TYR A 148 -20.90 -18.25 -4.15
N VAL A 149 -21.08 -17.07 -4.76
CA VAL A 149 -20.92 -15.76 -4.13
C VAL A 149 -22.18 -14.94 -4.32
N SER A 150 -22.66 -14.31 -3.24
CA SER A 150 -23.79 -13.39 -3.27
C SER A 150 -23.33 -11.94 -3.40
N ASN A 151 -24.17 -11.09 -3.99
CA ASN A 151 -23.99 -9.63 -4.02
C ASN A 151 -22.62 -9.12 -4.53
N HIS A 152 -21.90 -9.92 -5.33
CA HIS A 152 -20.56 -9.58 -5.85
C HIS A 152 -19.55 -9.21 -4.74
N VAL A 153 -19.65 -9.84 -3.57
CA VAL A 153 -18.72 -9.56 -2.45
C VAL A 153 -17.27 -9.94 -2.76
N LEU A 154 -17.06 -10.83 -3.72
CA LEU A 154 -15.75 -11.16 -4.27
C LEU A 154 -15.67 -10.75 -5.76
N PRO A 155 -14.68 -9.93 -6.16
CA PRO A 155 -14.53 -9.52 -7.54
C PRO A 155 -13.93 -10.63 -8.42
N MET A 156 -14.13 -10.53 -9.74
CA MET A 156 -13.38 -11.36 -10.68
C MET A 156 -11.88 -11.02 -10.61
N ILE A 157 -11.02 -12.04 -10.59
CA ILE A 157 -9.57 -11.85 -10.58
C ILE A 157 -8.98 -11.93 -11.99
N ASN A 158 -9.45 -12.87 -12.81
CA ASN A 158 -8.96 -13.12 -14.17
C ASN A 158 -7.45 -13.36 -14.22
N LYS A 159 -6.94 -14.26 -13.36
CA LYS A 159 -5.54 -14.65 -13.29
C LYS A 159 -5.40 -16.17 -13.38
N GLU A 160 -4.33 -16.62 -14.03
CA GLU A 160 -3.96 -18.03 -14.17
C GLU A 160 -3.30 -18.55 -12.88
N TYR A 161 -4.00 -18.44 -11.75
CA TYR A 161 -3.56 -19.01 -10.49
C TYR A 161 -4.03 -20.44 -10.36
N VAL A 162 -3.13 -21.33 -9.95
CA VAL A 162 -3.45 -22.73 -9.66
C VAL A 162 -3.61 -22.86 -8.15
N PHE A 163 -4.80 -23.26 -7.70
CA PHE A 163 -5.08 -23.52 -6.29
C PHE A 163 -4.16 -24.63 -5.76
N GLU A 164 -3.55 -24.40 -4.59
CA GLU A 164 -2.69 -25.37 -3.91
C GLU A 164 -3.37 -25.92 -2.65
N GLU A 165 -3.71 -25.05 -1.69
CA GLU A 165 -4.30 -25.48 -0.42
C GLU A 165 -5.03 -24.35 0.33
N LEU A 166 -5.91 -24.75 1.25
CA LEU A 166 -6.39 -23.92 2.35
C LEU A 166 -5.46 -24.09 3.55
N VAL A 167 -5.07 -22.99 4.17
CA VAL A 167 -4.10 -22.95 5.27
C VAL A 167 -4.77 -22.43 6.53
N ASN A 168 -4.73 -23.26 7.57
CA ASN A 168 -5.23 -22.96 8.93
C ASN A 168 -6.60 -22.28 8.95
N PRO A 169 -7.65 -22.88 8.34
CA PRO A 169 -8.98 -22.30 8.41
C PRO A 169 -9.48 -22.30 9.86
N ILE A 170 -10.05 -21.18 10.29
CA ILE A 170 -10.66 -21.00 11.61
C ILE A 170 -12.14 -20.69 11.40
N PHE A 171 -12.99 -21.50 12.02
CA PHE A 171 -14.44 -21.41 11.91
C PHE A 171 -15.04 -20.90 13.22
N THR A 172 -15.97 -19.96 13.11
CA THR A 172 -16.80 -19.48 14.22
C THR A 172 -18.24 -19.32 13.74
N ARG A 173 -19.21 -19.61 14.60
CA ARG A 173 -20.63 -19.50 14.30
C ARG A 173 -21.20 -18.25 14.95
N LYS A 174 -21.94 -17.48 14.16
CA LYS A 174 -22.73 -16.35 14.62
C LYS A 174 -24.13 -16.48 14.05
N ASP A 175 -25.11 -16.72 14.92
CA ASP A 175 -26.48 -17.02 14.53
C ASP A 175 -26.53 -18.19 13.52
N ASN A 176 -27.05 -17.97 12.31
CA ASN A 176 -27.11 -18.97 11.24
C ASN A 176 -25.94 -18.88 10.24
N GLN A 177 -24.95 -18.04 10.50
CA GLN A 177 -23.80 -17.82 9.63
C GLN A 177 -22.54 -18.47 10.20
N VAL A 178 -21.67 -18.94 9.31
CA VAL A 178 -20.33 -19.39 9.67
C VAL A 178 -19.31 -18.38 9.13
N ILE A 179 -18.52 -17.81 10.03
CA ILE A 179 -17.40 -16.94 9.69
C ILE A 179 -16.15 -17.80 9.58
N VAL A 180 -15.48 -17.71 8.43
CA VAL A 180 -14.27 -18.48 8.11
C VAL A 180 -13.11 -17.53 7.91
N ASN A 181 -12.10 -17.63 8.77
CA ASN A 181 -10.81 -16.98 8.56
C ASN A 181 -9.86 -18.00 7.96
N VAL A 182 -9.41 -17.79 6.73
CA VAL A 182 -8.59 -18.78 6.00
C VAL A 182 -7.53 -18.09 5.14
N ALA A 183 -6.35 -18.69 5.08
CA ALA A 183 -5.35 -18.34 4.07
C ALA A 183 -5.44 -19.33 2.90
N VAL A 184 -5.41 -18.82 1.68
CA VAL A 184 -5.45 -19.63 0.45
C VAL A 184 -4.12 -19.48 -0.26
N LYS A 185 -3.51 -20.62 -0.61
CA LYS A 185 -2.28 -20.65 -1.41
C LYS A 185 -2.59 -20.93 -2.87
N TYR A 186 -1.92 -20.15 -3.70
CA TYR A 186 -1.95 -20.26 -5.15
C TYR A 186 -0.54 -20.32 -5.70
N LEU A 187 -0.31 -21.15 -6.72
CA LEU A 187 0.84 -21.02 -7.60
C LEU A 187 0.50 -20.02 -8.71
N ASP A 188 1.20 -18.89 -8.74
CA ASP A 188 1.14 -17.94 -9.84
C ASP A 188 1.90 -18.51 -11.04
N GLN A 189 1.19 -18.81 -12.13
CA GLN A 189 1.81 -19.35 -13.34
C GLN A 189 2.70 -18.33 -14.07
N GLU A 190 2.53 -17.04 -13.86
CA GLU A 190 3.34 -16.00 -14.50
C GLU A 190 4.69 -15.86 -13.79
N THR A 191 4.66 -15.62 -12.48
CA THR A 191 5.86 -15.37 -11.67
C THR A 191 6.52 -16.63 -11.12
N LYS A 192 5.82 -17.78 -11.16
CA LYS A 192 6.20 -19.05 -10.52
C LYS A 192 6.34 -18.96 -9.00
N ALA A 193 5.82 -17.90 -8.39
CA ALA A 193 5.80 -17.72 -6.93
C ALA A 193 4.53 -18.30 -6.32
N THR A 194 4.63 -18.74 -5.06
CA THR A 194 3.44 -19.00 -4.24
C THR A 194 2.87 -17.66 -3.77
N GLN A 195 1.63 -17.39 -4.16
CA GLN A 195 0.82 -16.28 -3.68
C GLN A 195 -0.07 -16.75 -2.54
N ILE A 196 -0.05 -16.03 -1.42
CA ILE A 196 -0.91 -16.31 -0.25
C ILE A 196 -1.89 -15.16 -0.09
N SER A 197 -3.19 -15.47 -0.09
CA SER A 197 -4.26 -14.51 0.14
C SER A 197 -5.06 -14.90 1.38
N GLN A 198 -5.30 -13.95 2.29
CA GLN A 198 -6.08 -14.19 3.51
C GLN A 198 -7.49 -13.64 3.33
N PHE A 199 -8.48 -14.42 3.74
CA PHE A 199 -9.90 -14.08 3.64
C PHE A 199 -10.57 -14.23 5.02
N GLU A 200 -11.44 -13.27 5.34
CA GLU A 200 -12.51 -13.43 6.31
C GLU A 200 -13.81 -13.52 5.52
N LEU A 201 -14.38 -14.73 5.45
CA LEU A 201 -15.59 -15.02 4.69
C LEU A 201 -16.76 -15.23 5.64
N ILE A 202 -17.96 -14.79 5.25
CA ILE A 202 -19.21 -15.17 5.92
C ILE A 202 -19.96 -16.10 4.99
N LEU A 203 -20.30 -17.27 5.50
CA LEU A 203 -21.01 -18.32 4.78
C LEU A 203 -22.42 -18.53 5.33
N GLU A 204 -23.36 -18.71 4.42
CA GLU A 204 -24.72 -19.13 4.72
C GLU A 204 -25.04 -20.46 4.04
N LYS A 205 -25.69 -21.37 4.77
CA LYS A 205 -26.24 -22.61 4.19
C LYS A 205 -27.67 -22.36 3.78
N GLN A 206 -27.92 -22.37 2.47
CA GLN A 206 -29.26 -22.47 1.90
C GLN A 206 -29.45 -23.92 1.43
N ASP A 207 -29.65 -24.15 0.13
CA ASP A 207 -29.56 -25.48 -0.48
C ASP A 207 -28.10 -25.94 -0.60
N ASN A 208 -27.19 -24.98 -0.86
CA ASN A 208 -25.74 -25.14 -0.85
C ASN A 208 -25.11 -24.00 -0.02
N TRP A 209 -23.84 -24.16 0.35
CA TRP A 209 -23.06 -23.07 0.94
C TRP A 209 -22.87 -21.93 -0.07
N LYS A 210 -22.97 -20.70 0.42
CA LYS A 210 -22.63 -19.49 -0.34
C LYS A 210 -21.85 -18.50 0.50
N ILE A 211 -20.90 -17.81 -0.15
CA ILE A 211 -20.18 -16.68 0.40
C ILE A 211 -21.08 -15.44 0.29
N VAL A 212 -21.40 -14.84 1.43
CA VAL A 212 -22.29 -13.66 1.50
C VAL A 212 -21.57 -12.39 1.93
N LYS A 213 -20.35 -12.51 2.44
CA LYS A 213 -19.44 -11.39 2.73
C LYS A 213 -18.00 -11.86 2.72
#